data_AF-A0A8T7HJP3-F1
#
_entry.id   AF-A0A8T7HJP3-F1
#
_cell.length_a   1.000
_cell.length_b   1.000
_cell.length_c   1.000
_cell.angle_alpha   90.00
_cell.angle_beta   90.00
_cell.angle_gamma   90.00
#
_symmetry.space_group_name_H-M   'P 1'
#
loop_
_entity.id
_entity.type
_entity.pdbx_description
1 polymer ?
#
loop_
_entity_poly.entity_id
_entity_poly.type
_entity_poly.pdbx_seq_one_letter_code
_entity_poly.pdbx_strand_id
1 'polypeptide(L)'
;MIKIIQDLYVTELIISNVSNAPFIINAVGSYPNKLIVNDEILQSWGIEPDRTLIGKNLIITLEPLEKSEDDINSLQINNLEKVTRRRYRYLSEPSFLEELEFILSCNSPRMKSEPNPCPNYQIKLSIKESDYFELYELSAATLLKISCQIK
;
A
#
# COMPACT_ATOMS: atom_id res chain seq x y z
N MET A 1 -5.73 17.68 -8.87
CA MET A 1 -4.89 16.50 -9.17
C MET A 1 -4.71 15.77 -7.85
N ILE A 2 -5.22 14.55 -7.75
CA ILE A 2 -5.23 13.78 -6.50
C ILE A 2 -3.79 13.37 -6.22
N LYS A 3 -3.28 13.65 -5.02
CA LYS A 3 -1.95 13.24 -4.59
C LYS A 3 -2.04 12.77 -3.15
N ILE A 4 -1.90 11.46 -2.95
CA ILE A 4 -1.98 10.85 -1.63
C ILE A 4 -0.57 10.67 -1.12
N ILE A 5 -0.29 11.23 0.05
CA ILE A 5 1.01 11.13 0.71
C ILE A 5 0.81 10.47 2.06
N GLN A 6 1.55 9.40 2.32
CA GLN A 6 1.51 8.63 3.56
C GLN A 6 2.91 8.56 4.16
N ASP A 7 3.03 8.87 5.47
CA ASP A 7 4.26 8.71 6.24
C ASP A 7 4.10 7.44 7.09
N LEU A 8 4.84 6.38 6.72
CA LEU A 8 4.67 5.03 7.23
C LEU A 8 5.87 4.60 8.08
N TYR A 9 5.67 4.45 9.39
CA TYR A 9 6.69 3.92 10.29
C TYR A 9 6.81 2.40 10.12
N VAL A 10 7.98 1.93 9.69
CA VAL A 10 8.26 0.51 9.43
C VAL A 10 8.45 -0.24 10.73
N THR A 11 7.64 -1.28 10.92
CA THR A 11 7.67 -2.14 12.11
C THR A 11 8.35 -3.48 11.88
N GLU A 12 8.24 -4.01 10.66
CA GLU A 12 8.76 -5.32 10.31
C GLU A 12 9.17 -5.35 8.85
N LEU A 13 10.27 -6.05 8.57
CA LEU A 13 10.72 -6.41 7.24
C LEU A 13 10.93 -7.92 7.17
N ILE A 14 10.20 -8.58 6.28
CA ILE A 14 10.35 -10.01 6.01
C ILE A 14 11.13 -10.16 4.71
N ILE A 15 12.32 -10.76 4.84
CA ILE A 15 13.19 -11.12 3.72
C ILE A 15 13.18 -12.64 3.59
N SER A 16 12.85 -13.13 2.40
CA SER A 16 12.90 -14.56 2.11
C SER A 16 14.28 -14.94 1.55
N ASN A 17 14.76 -16.12 1.94
CA ASN A 17 16.00 -16.69 1.40
C ASN A 17 15.80 -17.35 0.02
N VAL A 18 14.55 -17.44 -0.45
CA VAL A 18 14.21 -17.99 -1.75
C VAL A 18 14.46 -16.92 -2.81
N SER A 19 15.22 -17.27 -3.85
CA SER A 19 15.43 -16.38 -5.00
C SER A 19 14.11 -15.91 -5.61
N ASN A 20 14.01 -14.62 -5.92
CA ASN A 20 12.82 -13.96 -6.48
C ASN A 20 11.58 -13.92 -5.57
N ALA A 21 11.68 -14.29 -4.30
CA ALA A 21 10.58 -14.09 -3.36
C ALA A 21 10.46 -12.59 -3.01
N PRO A 22 9.22 -12.06 -2.89
CA PRO A 22 9.02 -10.65 -2.60
C PRO A 22 9.40 -10.32 -1.16
N PHE A 23 9.84 -9.07 -0.96
CA PHE A 23 10.04 -8.46 0.34
C PHE A 23 8.70 -7.97 0.88
N ILE A 24 8.48 -8.17 2.19
CA ILE A 24 7.27 -7.69 2.86
C ILE A 24 7.66 -6.64 3.89
N ILE A 25 7.15 -5.43 3.73
CA ILE A 25 7.33 -4.31 4.66
C ILE A 25 5.99 -4.07 5.35
N ASN A 26 5.95 -4.22 6.67
CA ASN A 26 4.78 -3.88 7.48
C ASN A 26 5.02 -2.56 8.20
N ALA A 27 4.02 -1.69 8.19
CA ALA A 27 4.09 -0.37 8.82
C ALA A 27 2.85 -0.07 9.68
N VAL A 28 3.02 0.87 10.60
CA VAL A 28 1.95 1.32 11.51
C VAL A 28 0.81 1.97 10.72
N GLY A 29 -0.42 1.65 11.11
CA GLY A 29 -1.66 2.26 10.63
C GLY A 29 -2.82 1.83 11.53
N SER A 30 -3.99 2.47 11.40
CA SER A 30 -5.21 1.95 12.06
C SER A 30 -5.56 0.56 11.53
N TYR A 31 -5.39 0.38 10.22
CA TYR A 31 -5.23 -0.92 9.60
C TYR A 31 -3.75 -1.17 9.26
N PRO A 32 -3.20 -2.39 9.44
CA PRO A 32 -1.81 -2.68 9.11
C PRO A 32 -1.48 -2.33 7.65
N ASN A 33 -0.54 -1.41 7.48
CA ASN A 33 0.00 -1.06 6.17
C ASN A 33 0.97 -2.15 5.74
N LYS A 34 0.83 -2.63 4.49
CA LYS A 34 1.66 -3.72 3.96
C LYS A 34 2.10 -3.41 2.53
N LEU A 35 3.40 -3.48 2.29
CA LEU A 35 4.02 -3.39 0.97
C LEU A 35 4.66 -4.74 0.69
N ILE A 36 4.24 -5.39 -0.40
CA ILE A 36 4.84 -6.62 -0.90
C ILE A 36 5.51 -6.24 -2.20
N VAL A 37 6.83 -6.09 -2.23
CA VAL A 37 7.61 -5.54 -3.36
C VAL A 37 8.76 -6.44 -3.74
N ASN A 38 9.22 -6.38 -5.00
CA ASN A 38 10.39 -7.10 -5.47
C ASN A 38 11.66 -6.22 -5.39
N ASP A 39 12.80 -6.80 -5.72
CA ASP A 39 14.09 -6.10 -5.69
C ASP A 39 14.15 -4.95 -6.70
N GLU A 40 13.61 -5.14 -7.91
CA GLU A 40 13.60 -4.13 -8.97
C GLU A 40 12.88 -2.84 -8.55
N ILE A 41 11.76 -2.96 -7.83
CA ILE A 41 11.00 -1.81 -7.33
C ILE A 41 11.76 -1.10 -6.22
N LEU A 42 12.34 -1.84 -5.28
CA LEU A 42 13.15 -1.26 -4.21
C LEU A 42 14.36 -0.51 -4.76
N GLN A 43 15.04 -1.09 -5.75
CA GLN A 43 16.13 -0.43 -6.47
C GLN A 43 15.65 0.83 -7.19
N SER A 44 14.45 0.82 -7.78
CA SER A 44 13.87 2.01 -8.42
C SER A 44 13.58 3.15 -7.41
N TRP A 45 13.39 2.81 -6.13
CA TRP A 45 13.23 3.77 -5.03
C TRP A 45 14.55 4.12 -4.35
N GLY A 46 15.67 3.49 -4.74
CA GLY A 46 16.96 3.63 -4.07
C GLY A 46 16.97 3.08 -2.64
N ILE A 47 16.14 2.06 -2.38
CA ILE A 47 15.99 1.44 -1.06
C ILE A 47 16.67 0.08 -1.06
N GLU A 48 17.58 -0.14 -0.11
CA GLU A 48 18.16 -1.47 0.11
C GLU A 48 17.26 -2.30 1.05
N PRO A 49 16.92 -3.56 0.70
CA PRO A 49 16.11 -4.44 1.54
C PRO A 49 16.93 -5.02 2.70
N ASP A 50 17.27 -4.19 3.67
CA ASP A 50 18.03 -4.60 4.84
C ASP A 50 17.28 -4.32 6.16
N ARG A 51 17.77 -4.90 7.27
CA ARG A 51 17.16 -4.71 8.58
C ARG A 51 17.24 -3.26 9.09
N THR A 52 18.02 -2.38 8.45
CA THR A 52 18.08 -0.96 8.84
C THR A 52 16.83 -0.20 8.44
N LEU A 53 15.97 -0.78 7.60
CA LEU A 53 14.64 -0.22 7.30
C LEU A 53 13.70 -0.23 8.50
N ILE A 54 13.87 -1.17 9.43
CA ILE A 54 13.00 -1.27 10.61
C ILE A 54 13.24 -0.05 11.50
N GLY A 55 12.15 0.62 11.87
CA GLY A 55 12.18 1.84 12.67
C GLY A 55 12.40 3.13 11.89
N LYS A 56 12.52 3.06 10.56
CA LYS A 56 12.53 4.24 9.67
C LYS A 56 11.11 4.58 9.19
N ASN A 57 10.97 5.78 8.67
CA ASN A 57 9.74 6.24 8.03
C ASN A 57 9.87 6.15 6.50
N LEU A 58 8.88 5.53 5.87
CA LEU A 58 8.72 5.51 4.43
C LEU A 58 7.64 6.52 4.03
N ILE A 59 8.02 7.49 3.19
CA ILE A 59 7.08 8.42 2.58
C ILE A 59 6.62 7.80 1.26
N ILE A 60 5.37 7.37 1.23
CA ILE A 60 4.72 6.87 0.02
C ILE A 60 3.90 7.99 -0.61
N THR A 61 4.09 8.19 -1.91
CA THR A 61 3.29 9.09 -2.71
C THR A 61 2.58 8.32 -3.82
N LEU A 62 1.27 8.48 -3.93
CA LEU A 62 0.43 7.95 -5.01
C LEU A 62 -0.15 9.11 -5.83
N GLU A 63 0.08 9.08 -7.14
CA GLU A 63 -0.38 10.10 -8.08
C GLU A 63 -1.02 9.45 -9.31
N PRO A 64 -2.13 9.98 -9.86
CA PRO A 64 -2.74 9.45 -11.07
C PRO A 64 -1.81 9.66 -12.28
N LEU A 65 -1.65 8.62 -13.08
CA LEU A 65 -0.85 8.62 -14.31
C LEU A 65 -1.73 9.09 -15.48
N GLU A 66 -1.33 10.16 -16.18
CA GLU A 66 -2.08 10.68 -17.33
C GLU A 66 -1.92 9.83 -18.61
N LYS A 67 -0.84 9.03 -18.70
CA LYS A 67 -0.55 8.16 -19.85
C LYS A 67 -0.17 6.77 -19.37
N SER A 68 -0.71 5.75 -20.04
CA SER A 68 -0.33 4.34 -19.91
C SER A 68 1.07 4.14 -20.51
N GLU A 69 2.10 4.53 -19.77
CA GLU A 69 3.45 4.01 -20.00
C GLU A 69 3.63 2.78 -19.10
N ASP A 70 4.30 1.75 -19.63
CA ASP A 70 4.71 0.56 -18.86
C ASP A 70 5.77 1.00 -17.84
N ASP A 71 5.34 1.65 -16.75
CA ASP A 71 6.17 2.02 -15.61
C ASP A 71 6.11 0.87 -14.60
N ILE A 72 7.28 0.40 -14.15
CA ILE A 72 7.38 -0.62 -13.09
C ILE A 72 6.71 -0.15 -11.79
N ASN A 73 6.63 1.16 -11.59
CA ASN A 73 5.98 1.82 -10.46
C ASN A 73 4.50 2.16 -10.72
N SER A 74 3.88 1.57 -11.74
CA SER A 74 2.45 1.69 -11.97
C SER A 74 1.64 0.69 -11.13
N LEU A 75 0.50 1.18 -10.64
CA LEU A 75 -0.43 0.44 -9.80
C LEU A 75 -1.84 0.63 -10.32
N GLN A 76 -2.62 -0.45 -10.26
CA GLN A 76 -4.06 -0.40 -10.45
C GLN A 76 -4.75 -0.61 -9.12
N ILE A 77 -5.79 0.19 -8.86
CA ILE A 77 -6.65 0.00 -7.70
C ILE A 77 -7.40 -1.32 -7.90
N ASN A 78 -7.15 -2.27 -7.00
CA ASN A 78 -7.86 -3.54 -6.98
C ASN A 78 -9.13 -3.44 -6.14
N ASN A 79 -9.03 -2.79 -4.98
CA ASN A 79 -10.16 -2.65 -4.06
C ASN A 79 -10.02 -1.39 -3.20
N LEU A 80 -11.15 -0.76 -2.90
CA LEU A 80 -11.27 0.39 -2.03
C LEU A 80 -12.41 0.12 -1.05
N GLU A 81 -12.08 -0.08 0.23
CA GLU A 81 -13.00 -0.55 1.25
C GLU A 81 -13.24 0.51 2.33
N LYS A 82 -14.49 0.60 2.78
CA LYS A 82 -14.88 1.25 4.04
C LYS A 82 -15.29 0.17 5.03
N VAL A 83 -14.54 0.05 6.11
CA VAL A 83 -14.75 -0.97 7.15
C VAL A 83 -15.19 -0.28 8.45
N THR A 84 -16.32 -0.71 9.01
CA THR A 84 -16.76 -0.28 10.34
C THR A 84 -16.39 -1.35 11.35
N ARG A 85 -15.54 -1.01 12.33
CA ARG A 85 -15.17 -1.89 13.43
C ARG A 85 -15.81 -1.43 14.73
N ARG A 86 -16.18 -2.40 15.56
CA ARG A 86 -16.70 -2.14 16.91
C ARG A 86 -15.66 -2.57 17.93
N ARG A 87 -15.14 -1.61 18.69
CA ARG A 87 -14.26 -1.87 19.83
C ARG A 87 -15.08 -1.89 21.10
N TYR A 88 -15.28 -3.09 21.63
CA TYR A 88 -16.00 -3.28 22.89
C TYR A 88 -15.14 -2.85 24.07
N ARG A 89 -15.73 -2.09 24.98
CA ARG A 89 -15.16 -1.72 26.27
C ARG A 89 -15.86 -2.53 27.34
N TYR A 90 -15.09 -3.39 28.02
CA TYR A 90 -15.57 -4.13 29.17
C TYR A 90 -15.42 -3.25 30.42
N LEU A 91 -16.38 -2.33 30.61
CA LEU A 91 -16.62 -1.62 31.86
C LEU A 91 -17.78 -2.30 32.60
N SER A 92 -18.15 -1.79 33.78
CA SER A 92 -19.31 -2.27 34.56
C SER A 92 -20.62 -2.27 33.76
N GLU A 93 -20.70 -1.46 32.71
CA GLU A 93 -21.73 -1.54 31.66
C GLU A 93 -21.06 -1.77 30.29
N PRO A 94 -21.54 -2.74 29.49
CA PRO A 94 -20.98 -3.00 28.17
C PRO A 94 -21.27 -1.83 27.24
N SER A 95 -20.21 -1.21 26.72
CA SER A 95 -20.28 -0.16 25.70
C SER A 95 -19.37 -0.51 24.53
N PHE A 96 -19.65 0.06 23.36
CA PHE A 96 -18.78 -0.08 22.20
C PHE A 96 -18.49 1.29 21.58
N LEU A 97 -17.32 1.41 20.96
CA LEU A 97 -17.01 2.49 20.06
C LEU A 97 -17.00 1.95 18.63
N GLU A 98 -17.64 2.69 17.72
CA GLU A 98 -17.51 2.45 16.29
C GLU A 98 -16.31 3.24 15.76
N GLU A 99 -15.39 2.52 15.13
CA GLU A 99 -14.22 3.05 14.45
C GLU A 99 -14.39 2.78 12.95
N LEU A 100 -14.25 3.83 12.14
CA LEU A 100 -14.27 3.73 10.68
C LEU A 100 -12.83 3.63 10.17
N GLU A 101 -12.59 2.64 9.33
CA GLU A 101 -11.32 2.41 8.66
C GLU A 101 -11.53 2.46 7.14
N PHE A 102 -10.62 3.14 6.44
CA PHE A 102 -10.61 3.21 4.99
C PHE A 102 -9.35 2.51 4.48
N ILE A 103 -9.54 1.55 3.58
CA ILE A 103 -8.48 0.64 3.13
C ILE A 103 -8.38 0.70 1.62
N LEU A 104 -7.17 1.01 1.13
CA LEU A 104 -6.80 0.95 -0.27
C LEU A 104 -5.98 -0.32 -0.53
N SER A 105 -6.36 -1.10 -1.53
CA SER A 105 -5.57 -2.22 -2.04
C SER A 105 -5.23 -2.00 -3.52
N CYS A 106 -3.94 -1.94 -3.82
CA CYS A 106 -3.41 -1.73 -5.16
C CYS A 106 -2.48 -2.89 -5.55
N ASN A 107 -2.49 -3.25 -6.83
CA ASN A 107 -1.60 -4.26 -7.39
C ASN A 107 -0.93 -3.72 -8.65
N SER A 108 0.23 -4.26 -9.03
CA SER A 108 0.79 -4.02 -10.35
C SER A 108 -0.21 -4.43 -11.45
N PRO A 109 -0.29 -3.70 -12.58
CA PRO A 109 -1.09 -4.11 -13.74
C PRO A 109 -0.73 -5.52 -14.20
N ARG A 110 -1.72 -6.28 -14.67
CA ARG A 110 -1.46 -7.60 -15.25
C ARG A 110 -0.78 -7.44 -16.60
N MET A 111 0.45 -7.96 -16.75
CA MET A 111 1.04 -8.09 -18.08
C MET A 111 0.31 -9.19 -18.87
N LYS A 112 0.05 -8.94 -20.16
CA LYS A 112 -0.72 -9.85 -21.04
C LYS A 112 -0.03 -11.20 -21.32
N SER A 113 1.26 -11.34 -20.98
CA SER A 113 2.03 -12.56 -21.20
C SER A 113 1.88 -13.53 -20.02
N GLU A 114 1.06 -14.56 -20.19
CA GLU A 114 1.09 -15.76 -19.35
C GLU A 114 2.49 -16.43 -19.42
N PRO A 115 2.95 -17.15 -18.36
CA PRO A 115 2.19 -17.67 -17.24
C PRO A 115 2.76 -17.18 -15.89
N ASN A 116 2.67 -15.88 -15.59
CA ASN A 116 2.83 -15.43 -14.20
C ASN A 116 1.48 -14.94 -13.66
N PRO A 117 0.73 -15.78 -12.92
CA PRO A 117 -0.59 -15.43 -12.41
C PRO A 117 -0.53 -14.46 -11.22
N CYS A 118 0.66 -14.13 -10.72
CA CYS A 118 0.85 -13.30 -9.54
C CYS A 118 1.21 -11.85 -9.93
N PRO A 119 0.61 -10.83 -9.31
CA PRO A 119 1.06 -9.46 -9.48
C PRO A 119 2.53 -9.36 -9.04
N ASN A 120 3.34 -8.57 -9.75
CA ASN A 120 4.75 -8.34 -9.44
C ASN A 120 4.90 -7.76 -8.03
N TYR A 121 3.92 -6.97 -7.57
CA TYR A 121 3.87 -6.43 -6.22
C TYR A 121 2.46 -5.98 -5.83
N GLN A 122 2.22 -5.88 -4.52
CA GLN A 122 0.92 -5.53 -3.92
C GLN A 122 1.12 -4.55 -2.76
N ILE A 123 0.23 -3.57 -2.67
CA ILE A 123 0.24 -2.55 -1.63
C ILE A 123 -1.15 -2.49 -0.98
N LYS A 124 -1.17 -2.54 0.34
CA LYS A 124 -2.37 -2.38 1.15
C LYS A 124 -2.14 -1.25 2.15
N LEU A 125 -2.91 -0.19 2.03
CA LEU A 125 -2.77 1.02 2.83
C LEU A 125 -4.04 1.34 3.61
N SER A 126 -3.87 1.78 4.84
CA SER A 126 -4.83 2.58 5.56
C SER A 126 -4.76 4.01 5.02
N ILE A 127 -5.90 4.56 4.61
CA ILE A 127 -5.99 5.90 4.03
C ILE A 127 -6.94 6.79 4.84
N LYS A 128 -6.89 8.09 4.57
CA LYS A 128 -7.83 9.05 5.17
C LYS A 128 -9.19 8.99 4.46
N GLU A 129 -10.22 9.45 5.15
CA GLU A 129 -11.57 9.57 4.57
C GLU A 129 -11.60 10.50 3.35
N SER A 130 -10.86 11.61 3.38
CA SER A 130 -10.73 12.52 2.22
C SER A 130 -10.19 11.79 0.99
N ASP A 131 -9.11 11.04 1.19
CA ASP A 131 -8.41 10.32 0.13
C ASP A 131 -9.32 9.22 -0.44
N TYR A 132 -10.15 8.58 0.40
CA TYR A 132 -11.12 7.58 -0.03
C TYR A 132 -12.14 8.18 -1.01
N PHE A 133 -12.74 9.33 -0.70
CA PHE A 133 -13.73 9.94 -1.58
C PHE A 133 -13.10 10.40 -2.90
N GLU A 134 -11.90 10.98 -2.84
CA GLU A 134 -11.14 11.35 -4.05
C GLU A 134 -10.84 10.14 -4.94
N LEU A 135 -10.40 9.02 -4.36
CA LEU A 135 -10.15 7.78 -5.10
C LEU A 135 -11.42 7.13 -5.64
N TYR A 136 -12.55 7.27 -4.94
CA TYR A 136 -13.83 6.71 -5.36
C TYR A 136 -14.39 7.43 -6.61
N GLU A 137 -14.04 8.71 -6.80
CA GLU A 137 -14.39 9.49 -7.99
C GLU A 137 -13.53 9.17 -9.21
N LEU A 138 -12.40 8.48 -9.04
CA LEU A 138 -11.55 8.09 -10.16
C LEU A 138 -12.20 7.03 -11.04
N SER A 139 -11.86 7.08 -12.34
CA SER A 139 -12.27 6.01 -13.26
C SER A 139 -11.59 4.69 -12.89
N ALA A 140 -12.28 3.56 -13.06
CA ALA A 140 -11.74 2.23 -12.75
C ALA A 140 -10.49 1.85 -13.58
N ALA A 141 -10.23 2.57 -14.68
CA ALA A 141 -9.06 2.38 -15.55
C ALA A 141 -7.85 3.26 -15.16
N THR A 142 -7.98 4.07 -14.10
CA THR A 142 -6.91 4.99 -13.69
C THR A 142 -5.74 4.21 -13.12
N LEU A 143 -4.56 4.42 -13.69
CA LEU A 143 -3.29 3.94 -13.12
C LEU A 143 -2.77 4.96 -12.13
N LEU A 144 -2.16 4.48 -11.05
CA LEU A 144 -1.47 5.29 -10.06
C LEU A 144 0.03 5.04 -10.16
N LYS A 145 0.83 6.10 -10.18
CA LYS A 145 2.26 6.03 -9.94
C LYS A 145 2.52 5.96 -8.45
N ILE A 146 3.30 4.99 -8.01
CA ILE A 146 3.88 5.01 -6.67
C ILE A 146 5.31 5.54 -6.69
N SER A 147 5.64 6.35 -5.70
CA SER A 147 7.03 6.62 -5.32
C SER A 147 7.18 6.43 -3.82
N CYS A 148 8.35 5.93 -3.42
CA CYS A 148 8.69 5.71 -2.02
C CYS A 148 10.05 6.34 -1.72
N GLN A 149 10.18 6.99 -0.56
CA GLN A 149 11.43 7.56 -0.10
C GLN A 149 11.59 7.31 1.41
N ILE A 150 12.82 7.08 1.85
CA ILE A 150 13.16 6.99 3.27
C ILE A 150 13.33 8.41 3.81
N LYS A 151 12.74 8.69 4.97
CA LYS A 151 12.92 9.94 5.73
C LYS A 151 13.99 9.81 6.81
#